data_AF-X1Q7T4-F1
#
_entry.id   AF-X1Q7T4-F1
#
_cell.length_a   1.000
_cell.length_b   1.000
_cell.length_c   1.000
_cell.angle_alpha   90.00
_cell.angle_beta   90.00
_cell.angle_gamma   90.00
#
_symmetry.space_group_name_H-M   'P 1'
#
loop_
_entity.id
_entity.type
_entity.pdbx_description
1 polymer ?
#
loop_
_entity_poly.entity_id
_entity_poly.type
_entity_poly.pdbx_seq_one_letter_code
_entity_poly.pdbx_strand_id
1 'polypeptide(L)'
;VPGSSSSLAEEASNGAEIRVVYSSLEALKIAQENREKKVIFLGIGFETTAPTVASSILTAGEDKLSNYFVLSGHKIMPPIMRALAQDHELKIDGFICPGHVSAITGSKIYEFLSRDYGIPCVVAGFEPIDILQSIYLILSQIKLGQAKVENEYNRAVTWEGNLKAQALMAEVFK
;
A
#
# COMPACT_ATOMS: atom_id res chain seq x y z
N VAL A 1 18.03 -6.36 1.17
CA VAL A 1 17.12 -7.34 1.81
C VAL A 1 17.58 -8.72 1.40
N PRO A 2 17.92 -9.62 2.33
CA PRO A 2 18.28 -10.99 2.01
C PRO A 2 17.05 -11.77 1.53
N GLY A 3 17.20 -12.54 0.47
CA GLY A 3 16.28 -13.61 0.09
C GLY A 3 16.69 -14.93 0.75
N SER A 4 16.08 -16.03 0.31
CA SER A 4 16.35 -17.36 0.87
C SER A 4 17.79 -17.86 0.61
N SER A 5 18.45 -17.39 -0.45
CA SER A 5 19.78 -17.86 -0.86
C SER A 5 20.76 -16.76 -1.28
N SER A 6 20.30 -15.53 -1.55
CA SER A 6 21.14 -14.40 -2.01
C SER A 6 20.38 -13.07 -1.80
N SER A 7 20.94 -11.95 -2.25
CA SER A 7 20.28 -10.63 -2.30
C SER A 7 20.55 -9.92 -3.63
N LEU A 8 19.73 -8.94 -4.00
CA LEU A 8 19.99 -8.12 -5.20
C LEU A 8 21.35 -7.42 -5.16
N ALA A 9 21.83 -7.02 -3.96
CA ALA A 9 23.15 -6.42 -3.83
C ALA A 9 24.28 -7.44 -4.11
N GLU A 10 24.09 -8.68 -3.66
CA GLU A 10 25.03 -9.77 -3.91
C GLU A 10 25.02 -10.19 -5.38
N GLU A 11 23.85 -10.36 -5.98
CA GLU A 11 23.74 -10.65 -7.42
C GLU A 11 24.35 -9.54 -8.28
N ALA A 12 24.19 -8.27 -7.88
CA ALA A 12 24.86 -7.16 -8.55
C ALA A 12 26.38 -7.29 -8.48
N SER A 13 26.92 -7.70 -7.31
CA SER A 13 28.36 -7.96 -7.15
C SER A 13 28.85 -9.17 -7.96
N ASN A 14 27.97 -10.14 -8.23
CA ASN A 14 28.23 -11.29 -9.09
C ASN A 14 28.06 -10.98 -10.60
N GLY A 15 27.81 -9.72 -10.96
CA GLY A 15 27.74 -9.26 -12.35
C GLY A 15 26.33 -9.13 -12.93
N ALA A 16 25.27 -9.31 -12.14
CA ALA A 16 23.91 -9.04 -12.59
C ALA A 16 23.68 -7.53 -12.80
N GLU A 17 22.96 -7.15 -13.87
CA GLU A 17 22.62 -5.75 -14.14
C GLU A 17 21.43 -5.33 -13.27
N ILE A 18 21.70 -4.69 -12.14
CA ILE A 18 20.69 -4.23 -11.18
C ILE A 18 20.81 -2.72 -11.01
N ARG A 19 19.68 -2.03 -11.14
CA ARG A 19 19.60 -0.57 -11.00
C ARG A 19 18.64 -0.21 -9.88
N VAL A 20 19.07 0.70 -9.02
CA VAL A 20 18.18 1.33 -8.02
C VAL A 20 17.39 2.41 -8.73
N VAL A 21 16.07 2.35 -8.61
CA VAL A 21 15.14 3.35 -9.16
C VAL A 21 14.24 3.86 -8.05
N TYR A 22 13.79 5.10 -8.16
CA TYR A 22 12.90 5.73 -7.19
C TYR A 22 11.42 5.60 -7.56
N SER A 23 11.11 5.15 -8.78
CA SER A 23 9.74 5.01 -9.26
C SER A 23 9.58 3.95 -10.35
N SER A 24 8.34 3.49 -10.55
CA SER A 24 7.96 2.63 -11.68
C SER A 24 8.14 3.32 -13.04
N LEU A 25 7.98 4.64 -13.10
CA LEU A 25 8.16 5.44 -14.31
C LEU A 25 9.63 5.52 -14.74
N GLU A 26 10.57 5.55 -13.78
CA GLU A 26 11.99 5.49 -14.09
C GLU A 26 12.37 4.13 -14.70
N ALA A 27 11.83 3.03 -14.16
CA ALA A 27 12.02 1.70 -14.76
C ALA A 27 11.39 1.59 -16.16
N LEU A 28 10.22 2.19 -16.37
CA LEU A 28 9.56 2.27 -17.68
C LEU A 28 10.44 3.02 -18.69
N LYS A 29 11.02 4.16 -18.29
CA LYS A 29 11.94 4.93 -19.12
C LYS A 29 13.19 4.12 -19.50
N ILE A 30 13.76 3.38 -18.55
CA ILE A 30 14.88 2.47 -18.84
C ILE A 30 14.48 1.43 -19.89
N ALA A 31 13.26 0.88 -19.83
CA ALA A 31 12.77 -0.06 -20.84
C ALA A 31 12.58 0.58 -22.22
N GLN A 32 12.10 1.83 -22.28
CA GLN A 32 11.98 2.61 -23.52
C GLN A 32 13.34 2.83 -24.19
N GLU A 33 14.37 3.12 -23.39
CA GLU A 33 15.75 3.39 -23.85
C GLU A 33 16.54 2.12 -24.23
N ASN A 34 16.10 0.93 -23.80
CA ASN A 34 16.81 -0.35 -23.98
C ASN A 34 15.85 -1.43 -24.52
N ARG A 35 15.24 -1.21 -25.69
CA ARG A 35 14.16 -2.05 -26.24
C ARG A 35 14.54 -3.52 -26.47
N GLU A 36 15.83 -3.80 -26.65
CA GLU A 36 16.40 -5.13 -26.83
C GLU A 36 16.60 -5.90 -25.52
N LYS A 37 16.57 -5.21 -24.37
CA LYS A 37 16.74 -5.82 -23.04
C LYS A 37 15.40 -5.97 -22.34
N LYS A 38 15.19 -7.10 -21.66
CA LYS A 38 14.07 -7.26 -20.73
C LYS A 38 14.36 -6.49 -19.44
N VAL A 39 13.49 -5.54 -19.12
CA VAL A 39 13.55 -4.75 -17.89
C VAL A 39 12.46 -5.26 -16.94
N ILE A 40 12.87 -5.74 -15.77
CA ILE A 40 11.96 -6.25 -14.75
C ILE A 40 11.96 -5.28 -13.57
N PHE A 41 10.85 -4.57 -13.38
CA PHE A 41 10.62 -3.74 -12.21
C PHE A 41 10.06 -4.58 -11.06
N LEU A 42 10.63 -4.44 -9.87
CA LEU A 42 10.15 -5.11 -8.66
C LEU A 42 9.03 -4.28 -8.04
N GLY A 43 7.78 -4.60 -8.37
CA GLY A 43 6.59 -3.90 -7.88
C GLY A 43 6.23 -4.35 -6.48
N ILE A 44 6.86 -3.76 -5.46
CA ILE A 44 6.65 -4.08 -4.05
C ILE A 44 5.99 -2.88 -3.37
N GLY A 45 4.99 -3.16 -2.54
CA GLY A 45 4.38 -2.17 -1.66
C GLY A 45 2.89 -2.42 -1.46
N PHE A 46 2.21 -1.40 -0.94
CA PHE A 46 0.80 -1.44 -0.61
C PHE A 46 -0.01 -0.65 -1.64
N GLU A 47 -1.26 -0.34 -1.30
CA GLU A 47 -2.18 0.45 -2.12
C GLU A 47 -1.64 1.86 -2.42
N THR A 48 -0.65 2.36 -1.67
CA THR A 48 0.02 3.64 -1.93
C THR A 48 0.89 3.63 -3.18
N THR A 49 1.54 2.51 -3.47
CA THR A 49 2.49 2.37 -4.59
C THR A 49 1.85 1.68 -5.79
N ALA A 50 0.88 0.79 -5.55
CA ALA A 50 0.24 0.02 -6.61
C ALA A 50 -0.32 0.88 -7.77
N PRO A 51 -0.96 2.06 -7.55
CA PRO A 51 -1.48 2.88 -8.65
C PRO A 51 -0.41 3.36 -9.62
N THR A 52 0.77 3.76 -9.13
CA THR A 52 1.84 4.25 -10.03
C THR A 52 2.46 3.10 -10.82
N VAL A 53 2.43 1.88 -10.29
CA VAL A 53 2.84 0.67 -11.01
C VAL A 53 1.78 0.24 -12.03
N ALA A 54 0.49 0.33 -11.70
CA ALA A 54 -0.58 0.11 -12.67
C ALA A 54 -0.46 1.10 -13.84
N SER A 55 -0.22 2.39 -13.55
CA SER A 55 0.00 3.40 -14.56
C SER A 55 1.17 3.05 -15.49
N SER A 56 2.30 2.59 -14.97
CA SER A 56 3.47 2.27 -15.80
C SER A 56 3.21 1.07 -16.71
N ILE A 57 2.43 0.09 -16.26
CA ILE A 57 2.02 -1.07 -17.06
C ILE A 57 1.11 -0.64 -18.21
N LEU A 58 0.12 0.22 -17.94
CA LEU A 58 -0.79 0.71 -18.97
C LEU A 58 -0.06 1.56 -20.01
N THR A 59 0.80 2.49 -19.57
CA THR A 59 1.64 3.29 -20.48
C THR A 59 2.57 2.40 -21.31
N ALA A 60 3.16 1.35 -20.73
CA ALA A 60 3.96 0.39 -21.51
C ALA A 60 3.12 -0.30 -22.62
N GLY A 61 1.86 -0.60 -22.34
CA GLY A 61 0.90 -1.15 -23.31
C GLY A 61 0.59 -0.16 -24.43
N GLU A 62 0.33 1.10 -24.10
CA GLU A 62 0.09 2.19 -25.06
C GLU A 62 1.31 2.41 -25.98
N ASP A 63 2.51 2.39 -25.41
CA ASP A 63 3.79 2.53 -26.10
C ASP A 63 4.24 1.26 -26.84
N LYS A 64 3.47 0.16 -26.71
CA LYS A 64 3.75 -1.16 -27.27
C LYS A 64 5.14 -1.70 -26.88
N LEU A 65 5.53 -1.49 -25.63
CA LEU A 65 6.77 -2.00 -25.07
C LEU A 65 6.61 -3.48 -24.68
N SER A 66 7.23 -4.37 -25.45
CA SER A 66 7.24 -5.82 -25.17
C SER A 66 8.32 -6.25 -24.17
N ASN A 67 9.13 -5.31 -23.69
CA ASN A 67 10.32 -5.59 -22.89
C ASN A 67 10.21 -5.08 -21.43
N TYR A 68 9.11 -4.43 -21.06
CA TYR A 68 8.85 -3.98 -19.69
C TYR A 68 8.00 -5.01 -18.95
N PHE A 69 8.51 -5.48 -17.81
CA PHE A 69 7.85 -6.45 -16.96
C PHE A 69 7.80 -5.92 -15.53
N VAL A 70 6.73 -6.29 -14.82
CA VAL A 70 6.62 -6.03 -13.38
C VAL A 70 6.54 -7.36 -12.65
N LEU A 71 7.50 -7.62 -11.76
CA LEU A 71 7.36 -8.68 -10.77
C LEU A 71 6.50 -8.14 -9.63
N SER A 72 5.21 -8.48 -9.65
CA SER A 72 4.24 -7.97 -8.67
C SER A 72 4.38 -8.69 -7.33
N GLY A 73 4.85 -7.97 -6.33
CA GLY A 73 4.89 -8.34 -4.91
C GLY A 73 3.99 -7.47 -4.04
N HIS A 74 2.99 -6.80 -4.66
CA HIS A 74 2.07 -5.92 -3.95
C HIS A 74 1.25 -6.66 -2.90
N LYS A 75 0.89 -5.94 -1.84
CA LYS A 75 0.04 -6.41 -0.75
C LYS A 75 -1.12 -5.45 -0.55
N ILE A 76 -2.18 -5.95 0.07
CA ILE A 76 -3.34 -5.17 0.46
C ILE A 76 -3.51 -5.22 1.98
N MET A 77 -4.01 -4.14 2.55
CA MET A 77 -4.09 -3.92 4.00
C MET A 77 -5.17 -4.77 4.69
N PRO A 78 -6.41 -4.91 4.15
CA PRO A 78 -7.49 -5.58 4.86
C PRO A 78 -7.20 -7.03 5.29
N PRO A 79 -6.60 -7.92 4.47
CA PRO A 79 -6.29 -9.29 4.90
C PRO A 79 -5.31 -9.36 6.08
N ILE A 80 -4.31 -8.47 6.10
CA ILE A 80 -3.30 -8.43 7.16
C ILE A 80 -3.95 -7.96 8.46
N MET A 81 -4.73 -6.90 8.39
CA MET A 81 -5.44 -6.37 9.56
C MET A 81 -6.49 -7.36 10.09
N ARG A 82 -7.16 -8.14 9.22
CA ARG A 82 -8.02 -9.24 9.66
C ARG A 82 -7.25 -10.31 10.42
N ALA A 83 -6.09 -10.73 9.91
CA ALA A 83 -5.26 -11.72 10.59
C ALA A 83 -4.83 -11.23 11.99
N LEU A 84 -4.45 -9.95 12.11
CA LEU A 84 -4.09 -9.35 13.40
C LEU A 84 -5.29 -9.24 14.35
N ALA A 85 -6.47 -8.88 13.85
CA ALA A 85 -7.68 -8.77 14.66
C ALA A 85 -8.22 -10.13 15.14
N GLN A 86 -7.94 -11.21 14.39
CA GLN A 86 -8.34 -12.58 14.75
C GLN A 86 -7.42 -13.22 15.79
N ASP A 87 -6.19 -12.75 15.92
CA ASP A 87 -5.23 -13.31 16.87
C ASP A 87 -5.46 -12.72 18.27
N HIS A 88 -6.18 -13.48 19.10
CA HIS A 88 -6.50 -13.09 20.47
C HIS A 88 -5.28 -12.97 21.38
N GLU A 89 -4.14 -13.60 21.04
CA GLU A 89 -2.91 -13.48 21.84
C GLU A 89 -2.30 -12.08 21.71
N LEU A 90 -2.56 -11.37 20.61
CA LEU A 90 -2.06 -10.01 20.37
C LEU A 90 -2.75 -8.94 21.23
N LYS A 91 -3.96 -9.21 21.72
CA LYS A 91 -4.75 -8.30 22.59
C LYS A 91 -4.82 -6.87 22.04
N ILE A 92 -5.20 -6.73 20.77
CA ILE A 92 -5.29 -5.42 20.11
C ILE A 92 -6.64 -4.76 20.46
N ASP A 93 -6.58 -3.65 21.20
CA ASP A 93 -7.77 -2.88 21.59
C ASP A 93 -8.15 -1.78 20.58
N GLY A 94 -7.28 -1.47 19.62
CA GLY A 94 -7.55 -0.44 18.62
C GLY A 94 -6.45 -0.32 17.56
N PHE A 95 -6.81 0.23 16.39
CA PHE A 95 -5.88 0.42 15.28
C PHE A 95 -5.70 1.90 14.91
N ILE A 96 -4.46 2.34 14.80
CA ILE A 96 -4.10 3.54 14.03
C ILE A 96 -3.90 3.10 12.58
N CYS A 97 -4.81 3.52 11.70
CA CYS A 97 -4.84 3.11 10.31
C CYS A 97 -3.95 4.02 9.44
N PRO A 98 -3.26 3.45 8.43
CA PRO A 98 -2.26 4.18 7.65
C PRO A 98 -2.88 5.25 6.74
N GLY A 99 -2.53 6.52 6.99
CA GLY A 99 -3.07 7.66 6.24
C GLY A 99 -2.89 7.57 4.73
N HIS A 100 -1.68 7.30 4.24
CA HIS A 100 -1.43 7.26 2.79
C HIS A 100 -2.17 6.11 2.08
N VAL A 101 -2.27 4.92 2.69
CA VAL A 101 -3.07 3.81 2.13
C VAL A 101 -4.53 4.23 2.05
N SER A 102 -5.02 4.90 3.09
CA SER A 102 -6.39 5.40 3.17
C SER A 102 -6.66 6.53 2.18
N ALA A 103 -5.65 7.32 1.80
CA ALA A 103 -5.80 8.32 0.75
C ALA A 103 -6.15 7.67 -0.61
N ILE A 104 -5.68 6.45 -0.85
CA ILE A 104 -6.01 5.68 -2.06
C ILE A 104 -7.33 4.92 -1.88
N THR A 105 -7.45 4.17 -0.80
CA THR A 105 -8.53 3.19 -0.58
C THR A 105 -9.79 3.77 0.07
N GLY A 106 -9.66 4.91 0.73
CA GLY A 106 -10.68 5.50 1.60
C GLY A 106 -10.66 4.89 2.99
N SER A 107 -11.23 5.59 3.98
CA SER A 107 -11.34 5.04 5.34
C SER A 107 -12.31 3.85 5.43
N LYS A 108 -13.22 3.72 4.47
CA LYS A 108 -14.23 2.65 4.42
C LYS A 108 -13.65 1.25 4.47
N ILE A 109 -12.43 1.04 3.96
CA ILE A 109 -11.82 -0.30 3.93
C ILE A 109 -11.59 -0.90 5.32
N TYR A 110 -11.62 -0.10 6.38
CA TYR A 110 -11.42 -0.56 7.76
C TYR A 110 -12.73 -0.80 8.51
N GLU A 111 -13.90 -0.58 7.89
CA GLU A 111 -15.21 -0.75 8.55
C GLU A 111 -15.38 -2.14 9.17
N PHE A 112 -14.80 -3.15 8.54
CA PHE A 112 -14.82 -4.52 9.03
C PHE A 112 -14.20 -4.68 10.43
N LEU A 113 -13.26 -3.82 10.85
CA LEU A 113 -12.67 -3.89 12.19
C LEU A 113 -13.72 -3.58 13.25
N SER A 114 -14.45 -2.48 13.06
CA SER A 114 -15.54 -2.12 13.95
C SER A 114 -16.71 -3.09 13.87
N ARG A 115 -17.11 -3.50 12.66
CA ARG A 115 -18.29 -4.33 12.43
C ARG A 115 -18.10 -5.78 12.82
N ASP A 116 -16.99 -6.39 12.42
CA ASP A 116 -16.77 -7.83 12.57
C ASP A 116 -16.03 -8.17 13.88
N TYR A 117 -15.21 -7.25 14.40
CA TYR A 117 -14.36 -7.49 15.58
C TYR A 117 -14.65 -6.57 16.77
N GLY A 118 -15.48 -5.53 16.60
CA GLY A 118 -15.73 -4.55 17.67
C GLY A 118 -14.49 -3.74 18.04
N ILE A 119 -13.50 -3.64 17.14
CA ILE A 119 -12.25 -2.92 17.39
C ILE A 119 -12.35 -1.51 16.79
N PRO A 120 -12.21 -0.44 17.59
CA PRO A 120 -12.17 0.92 17.09
C PRO A 120 -10.92 1.16 16.24
N CYS A 121 -11.04 1.96 15.19
CA CYS A 121 -9.90 2.31 14.37
C CYS A 121 -9.96 3.74 13.86
N VAL A 122 -8.80 4.39 13.79
CA VAL A 122 -8.69 5.79 13.40
C VAL A 122 -7.66 5.94 12.30
N VAL A 123 -8.05 6.48 11.15
CA VAL A 123 -7.11 6.86 10.09
C VAL A 123 -6.38 8.12 10.52
N ALA A 124 -5.06 8.03 10.61
CA ALA A 124 -4.19 9.11 11.08
C ALA A 124 -3.27 9.63 9.98
N GLY A 125 -2.90 10.91 10.10
CA GLY A 125 -1.75 11.46 9.40
C GLY A 125 -0.43 11.02 10.04
N PHE A 126 0.64 11.73 9.74
CA PHE A 126 2.01 11.39 10.15
C PHE A 126 2.64 12.45 11.06
N GLU A 127 1.93 13.55 11.33
CA GLU A 127 2.39 14.55 12.27
C GLU A 127 2.22 14.03 13.71
N PRO A 128 3.07 14.43 14.65
CA PRO A 128 2.94 14.00 16.05
C PRO A 128 1.54 14.25 16.63
N ILE A 129 0.90 15.35 16.23
CA ILE A 129 -0.45 15.70 16.69
C ILE A 129 -1.51 14.77 16.13
N ASP A 130 -1.37 14.30 14.89
CA ASP A 130 -2.29 13.36 14.25
C ASP A 130 -2.31 12.04 15.03
N ILE A 131 -1.12 11.58 15.42
CA ILE A 131 -0.93 10.34 16.20
C ILE A 131 -1.54 10.48 17.59
N LEU A 132 -1.24 11.58 18.30
CA LEU A 132 -1.80 11.83 19.64
C LEU A 132 -3.33 11.93 19.61
N GLN A 133 -3.88 12.65 18.64
CA GLN A 133 -5.31 12.78 18.45
C GLN A 133 -5.95 11.42 18.15
N SER A 134 -5.31 10.59 17.32
CA SER A 134 -5.81 9.25 16.98
C SER A 134 -5.82 8.31 18.19
N ILE A 135 -4.78 8.35 19.03
CA ILE A 135 -4.75 7.60 20.30
C ILE A 135 -5.89 8.06 21.21
N TYR A 136 -6.08 9.38 21.36
CA TYR A 136 -7.17 9.93 22.16
C TYR A 136 -8.55 9.46 21.67
N LEU A 137 -8.80 9.48 20.36
CA LEU A 137 -10.06 9.04 19.76
C LEU A 137 -10.31 7.54 20.00
N ILE A 138 -9.28 6.69 19.85
CA ILE A 138 -9.37 5.25 20.16
C ILE A 138 -9.74 5.05 21.64
N LEU A 139 -9.00 5.67 22.56
CA LEU A 139 -9.25 5.52 24.00
C LEU A 139 -10.64 6.04 24.42
N SER A 140 -11.10 7.13 23.80
CA SER A 140 -12.44 7.67 24.03
C SER A 140 -13.53 6.68 23.62
N GLN A 141 -13.38 6.05 22.44
CA GLN A 141 -14.30 5.02 21.98
C GLN A 141 -14.32 3.79 22.92
N ILE A 142 -13.14 3.30 23.33
CA ILE A 142 -13.01 2.20 24.30
C ILE A 142 -13.72 2.54 25.61
N LYS A 143 -13.48 3.74 26.16
CA LYS A 143 -14.12 4.20 27.40
C LYS A 143 -15.65 4.25 27.28
N LEU A 144 -16.18 4.55 26.10
CA LEU A 144 -17.61 4.64 25.82
C LEU A 144 -18.23 3.30 25.40
N GLY A 145 -17.44 2.22 25.29
CA GLY A 145 -17.91 0.92 24.79
C GLY A 145 -18.35 0.97 23.32
N GLN A 146 -17.71 1.82 22.52
CA GLN A 146 -18.01 2.02 21.11
C GLN A 146 -16.85 1.53 20.24
N ALA A 147 -17.17 1.13 19.01
CA ALA A 147 -16.20 0.85 17.97
C ALA A 147 -16.70 1.40 16.64
N LYS A 148 -15.96 2.34 16.07
CA LYS A 148 -16.22 2.94 14.75
C LYS A 148 -14.91 3.26 14.05
N VAL A 149 -15.01 3.41 12.73
CA VAL A 149 -13.95 4.02 11.93
C VAL A 149 -14.05 5.54 12.08
N GLU A 150 -12.98 6.17 12.56
CA GLU A 150 -12.84 7.63 12.47
C GLU A 150 -11.72 8.02 11.49
N ASN A 151 -11.85 9.21 10.93
CA ASN A 151 -10.86 9.78 10.03
C ASN A 151 -10.34 11.10 10.62
N GLU A 152 -9.23 10.99 11.35
CA GLU A 152 -8.49 12.14 11.86
C GLU A 152 -7.80 12.87 10.69
N TYR A 153 -7.31 12.10 9.70
CA TYR A 153 -6.62 12.63 8.52
C TYR A 153 -7.54 13.18 7.41
N ASN A 154 -8.63 13.84 7.79
CA ASN A 154 -9.68 14.32 6.87
C ASN A 154 -9.18 15.34 5.81
N ARG A 155 -8.03 15.96 6.03
CA ARG A 155 -7.37 16.85 5.06
C ARG A 155 -6.82 16.14 3.83
N ALA A 156 -6.60 14.82 3.90
CA ALA A 156 -6.03 14.03 2.81
C ALA A 156 -6.85 12.78 2.48
N VAL A 157 -7.73 12.34 3.37
CA VAL A 157 -8.48 11.09 3.26
C VAL A 157 -9.97 11.37 3.22
N THR A 158 -10.67 10.75 2.27
CA THR A 158 -12.14 10.71 2.22
C THR A 158 -12.66 9.31 2.57
N TRP A 159 -13.97 9.17 2.73
CA TRP A 159 -14.58 7.87 3.01
C TRP A 159 -14.31 6.84 1.90
N GLU A 160 -14.50 7.25 0.65
CA GLU A 160 -14.36 6.38 -0.54
C GLU A 160 -12.93 6.39 -1.14
N GLY A 161 -12.06 7.31 -0.71
CA GLY A 161 -10.68 7.42 -1.19
C GLY A 161 -10.56 8.00 -2.60
N ASN A 162 -9.51 7.59 -3.30
CA ASN A 162 -9.24 8.01 -4.67
C ASN A 162 -9.82 7.00 -5.68
N LEU A 163 -11.05 7.26 -6.10
CA LEU A 163 -11.77 6.40 -7.05
C LEU A 163 -11.03 6.20 -8.39
N LYS A 164 -10.28 7.21 -8.86
CA LYS A 164 -9.50 7.08 -10.11
C LYS A 164 -8.34 6.12 -9.93
N ALA A 165 -7.61 6.21 -8.82
CA ALA A 165 -6.51 5.29 -8.50
C ALA A 165 -7.04 3.86 -8.30
N GLN A 166 -8.19 3.70 -7.67
CA GLN A 166 -8.83 2.38 -7.50
C GLN A 166 -9.25 1.76 -8.85
N ALA A 167 -9.85 2.55 -9.74
CA ALA A 167 -10.20 2.10 -11.09
C ALA A 167 -8.95 1.65 -11.87
N LEU A 168 -7.89 2.47 -11.84
CA LEU A 168 -6.61 2.17 -12.48
C LEU A 168 -6.00 0.85 -11.98
N MET A 169 -6.03 0.62 -10.67
CA MET A 169 -5.55 -0.63 -10.09
C MET A 169 -6.40 -1.82 -10.55
N ALA A 170 -7.73 -1.67 -10.63
CA ALA A 170 -8.64 -2.73 -11.05
C ALA A 170 -8.49 -3.13 -12.52
N GLU A 171 -7.98 -2.24 -13.38
CA GLU A 171 -7.67 -2.57 -14.78
C GLU A 171 -6.45 -3.49 -14.90
N VAL A 172 -5.52 -3.45 -13.94
CA VAL A 172 -4.22 -4.11 -14.04
C VAL A 172 -4.09 -5.30 -13.10
N PHE A 173 -4.56 -5.18 -11.86
CA PHE A 173 -4.40 -6.18 -10.81
C PHE A 173 -5.70 -6.96 -10.55
N LYS A 174 -5.57 -8.20 -10.07
CA LYS A 174 -6.68 -9.10 -9.72
C LYS A 174 -6.55 -9.60 -8.29
#